data_AF-A0A6F8XQU8-F1
#
_entry.id   AF-A0A6F8XQU8-F1
#
_cell.length_a   1.000
_cell.length_b   1.000
_cell.length_c   1.000
_cell.angle_alpha   90.00
_cell.angle_beta   90.00
_cell.angle_gamma   90.00
#
_symmetry.space_group_name_H-M   'P 1'
#
loop_
_entity.id
_entity.type
_entity.pdbx_description
1 polymer ?
#
loop_
_entity_poly.entity_id
_entity_poly.type
_entity_poly.pdbx_seq_one_letter_code
_entity_poly.pdbx_strand_id
1 'polypeptide(L)'
;MIWPEHAHRRARLRAAAAVAAADPPLLVRGDAVDDLPALAARAPAGATLVVFHSSVLYHLPAARRAEFVELVRGLPGHWVSIESPDVVPHAGLPEPPDPAHHNVLALDGVPLAWTRGHGQAMTWFGPKL
;
A
#
# COMPACT_ATOMS: atom_id res chain seq x y z
N MET A 1 6.86 14.72 -6.28
CA MET A 1 7.94 15.51 -6.92
C MET A 1 8.76 16.25 -5.87
N ILE A 2 10.09 16.32 -6.04
CA ILE A 2 11.00 17.07 -5.17
C ILE A 2 11.68 18.15 -6.00
N TRP A 3 11.34 19.41 -5.73
CA TRP A 3 11.81 20.57 -6.47
C TRP A 3 13.15 21.07 -5.89
N PRO A 4 13.96 21.85 -6.62
CA PRO A 4 15.25 22.37 -6.17
C PRO A 4 15.24 23.15 -4.85
N GLU A 5 14.11 23.68 -4.42
CA GLU A 5 13.93 24.41 -3.16
C GLU A 5 13.59 23.49 -1.97
N HIS A 6 13.11 22.26 -2.23
CA HIS A 6 12.73 21.30 -1.19
C HIS A 6 13.95 20.59 -0.52
N ALA A 7 14.86 21.35 0.08
CA ALA A 7 16.09 20.84 0.70
C ALA A 7 15.82 19.72 1.71
N HIS A 8 14.82 19.89 2.57
CA HIS A 8 14.43 18.89 3.57
C HIS A 8 13.92 17.59 2.93
N ARG A 9 13.09 17.67 1.87
CA ARG A 9 12.59 16.47 1.17
C ARG A 9 13.72 15.76 0.43
N ARG A 10 14.67 16.49 -0.16
CA ARG A 10 15.88 15.90 -0.75
C ARG A 10 16.74 15.18 0.28
N ALA A 11 16.98 15.80 1.43
CA ALA A 11 17.75 15.18 2.51
C ALA A 11 17.11 13.86 2.97
N ARG A 12 15.78 13.88 3.19
CA ARG A 12 15.03 12.67 3.57
C ARG A 12 15.10 11.57 2.51
N LEU A 13 14.94 11.92 1.23
CA LEU A 13 15.06 10.96 0.13
C LEU A 13 16.45 10.32 0.09
N ARG A 14 17.52 11.12 0.22
CA ARG A 14 18.89 10.61 0.23
C ARG A 14 19.14 9.66 1.40
N ALA A 15 18.65 10.01 2.59
CA ALA A 15 18.75 9.14 3.76
C ALA A 15 18.04 7.79 3.53
N ALA A 16 16.80 7.82 3.02
CA ALA A 16 16.07 6.60 2.69
C ALA A 16 16.76 5.76 1.59
N ALA A 17 17.30 6.41 0.55
CA ALA A 17 18.07 5.75 -0.50
C ALA A 17 19.35 5.11 0.04
N ALA A 18 20.03 5.73 1.01
CA ALA A 18 21.19 5.15 1.66
C ALA A 18 20.85 3.88 2.45
N VAL A 19 19.69 3.84 3.13
CA VAL A 19 19.19 2.62 3.79
C VAL A 19 18.98 1.50 2.77
N ALA A 20 18.28 1.78 1.66
CA ALA A 20 18.05 0.81 0.61
C ALA A 20 19.34 0.39 -0.12
N ALA A 21 20.36 1.24 -0.20
CA ALA A 21 21.65 0.89 -0.78
C ALA A 21 22.51 0.02 0.14
N ALA A 22 22.38 0.19 1.47
CA ALA A 22 23.12 -0.59 2.46
C ALA A 22 22.59 -2.02 2.59
N ASP A 23 21.29 -2.23 2.40
CA ASP A 23 20.64 -3.54 2.34
C ASP A 23 19.66 -3.57 1.16
N PRO A 24 20.15 -3.83 -0.08
CA PRO A 24 19.33 -3.81 -1.27
C PRO A 24 18.18 -4.81 -1.21
N PRO A 25 16.93 -4.37 -1.37
CA PRO A 25 15.81 -5.30 -1.42
C PRO A 25 15.89 -6.14 -2.69
N LEU A 26 15.30 -7.33 -2.64
CA LEU A 26 15.06 -8.13 -3.85
C LEU A 26 14.09 -7.37 -4.77
N LEU A 27 14.57 -7.01 -5.97
CA LEU A 27 13.74 -6.43 -7.01
C LEU A 27 13.39 -7.50 -8.04
N VAL A 28 12.10 -7.74 -8.25
CA VAL A 28 11.58 -8.67 -9.24
C VAL A 28 10.74 -7.88 -10.23
N ARG A 29 11.07 -7.97 -11.52
CA ARG A 29 10.23 -7.41 -12.59
C ARG A 29 9.06 -8.36 -12.83
N GLY A 30 7.84 -7.83 -12.89
CA GLY A 30 6.65 -8.59 -13.22
C GLY A 30 5.41 -7.72 -13.33
N ASP A 31 4.32 -8.33 -13.78
CA ASP A 31 2.95 -7.81 -13.68
C ASP A 31 2.40 -8.04 -12.27
N ALA A 32 1.70 -7.04 -11.73
CA ALA A 32 1.21 -7.05 -10.36
C ALA A 32 0.16 -8.13 -10.06
N VAL A 33 -0.51 -8.65 -11.09
CA VAL A 33 -1.52 -9.71 -10.96
C VAL A 33 -0.93 -11.04 -11.40
N ASP A 34 -0.35 -11.11 -12.60
CA ASP A 34 0.01 -12.40 -13.19
C ASP A 34 1.23 -13.04 -12.51
N ASP A 35 2.20 -12.24 -12.06
CA ASP A 35 3.46 -12.75 -11.48
C ASP A 35 3.43 -12.83 -9.95
N LEU A 36 2.42 -12.23 -9.30
CA LEU A 36 2.28 -12.21 -7.85
C LEU A 36 2.18 -13.62 -7.21
N PRO A 37 1.44 -14.61 -7.75
CA PRO A 37 1.34 -15.93 -7.13
C PRO A 37 2.70 -16.64 -7.03
N ALA A 38 3.48 -16.59 -8.12
CA ALA A 38 4.81 -17.19 -8.16
C ALA A 38 5.79 -16.47 -7.21
N LEU A 39 5.67 -15.15 -7.08
CA LEU A 39 6.48 -14.38 -6.15
C LEU A 39 6.10 -14.68 -4.69
N ALA A 40 4.81 -14.75 -4.37
CA ALA A 40 4.28 -15.06 -3.05
C ALA A 40 4.74 -16.45 -2.56
N ALA A 41 4.76 -17.45 -3.45
CA ALA A 41 5.23 -18.80 -3.14
C ALA A 41 6.72 -18.88 -2.74
N ARG A 42 7.51 -17.83 -2.98
CA ARG A 42 8.92 -17.77 -2.56
C ARG A 42 9.10 -17.32 -1.11
N ALA A 43 8.01 -16.95 -0.41
CA ALA A 43 8.08 -16.59 1.00
C ALA A 43 8.64 -17.76 1.83
N PRO A 44 9.59 -17.51 2.76
CA PRO A 44 10.13 -18.57 3.60
C PRO A 44 9.04 -19.24 4.45
N ALA A 45 9.08 -20.57 4.59
CA ALA A 45 8.06 -21.36 5.28
C ALA A 45 7.83 -21.00 6.77
N GLY A 46 8.72 -20.23 7.40
CA GLY A 46 8.60 -19.74 8.77
C GLY A 46 8.31 -18.23 8.88
N ALA A 47 8.10 -17.55 7.76
CA ALA A 47 7.82 -16.12 7.72
C ALA A 47 6.35 -15.86 7.35
N THR A 48 5.77 -14.81 7.92
CA THR A 48 4.46 -14.32 7.51
C THR A 48 4.58 -13.60 6.17
N LEU A 49 3.89 -14.09 5.14
CA LEU A 49 3.75 -13.36 3.89
C LEU A 49 2.87 -12.12 4.11
N VAL A 50 3.37 -10.96 3.70
CA VAL A 50 2.61 -9.71 3.69
C VAL A 50 2.68 -9.10 2.30
N VAL A 51 1.53 -8.93 1.65
CA VAL A 51 1.40 -8.14 0.42
C VAL A 51 1.04 -6.72 0.81
N PHE A 52 1.92 -5.76 0.49
CA PHE A 52 1.72 -4.35 0.80
C PHE A 52 1.68 -3.51 -0.47
N HIS A 53 0.71 -2.59 -0.56
CA HIS A 53 0.72 -1.54 -1.56
C HIS A 53 0.08 -0.25 -1.06
N SER A 54 0.53 0.88 -1.62
CA SER A 54 -0.05 2.19 -1.34
C SER A 54 -0.12 3.03 -2.61
N SER A 55 -1.31 3.54 -2.92
CA SER A 55 -1.57 4.43 -4.06
C SER A 55 -0.92 3.94 -5.34
N VAL A 56 -1.14 2.68 -5.70
CA VAL A 56 -0.56 2.08 -6.92
C VAL A 56 -1.62 1.45 -7.81
N LEU A 57 -2.71 0.94 -7.25
CA LEU A 57 -3.71 0.20 -8.04
C LEU A 57 -4.46 1.11 -9.03
N TYR A 58 -4.49 2.43 -8.81
CA TYR A 58 -5.07 3.36 -9.79
C TYR A 58 -4.33 3.36 -11.14
N HIS A 59 -3.09 2.86 -11.20
CA HIS A 59 -2.37 2.68 -12.46
C HIS A 59 -2.87 1.49 -13.29
N LEU A 60 -3.57 0.54 -12.66
CA LEU A 60 -4.13 -0.61 -13.35
C LEU A 60 -5.49 -0.27 -13.98
N PRO A 61 -5.86 -0.91 -15.11
CA PRO A 61 -7.24 -0.92 -15.59
C PRO A 61 -8.21 -1.49 -14.53
N ALA A 62 -9.47 -1.05 -14.53
CA ALA A 62 -10.44 -1.44 -13.50
C ALA A 62 -10.62 -2.96 -13.35
N ALA A 63 -10.68 -3.70 -14.46
CA ALA A 63 -10.74 -5.17 -14.44
C ALA A 63 -9.52 -5.78 -13.73
N ARG A 64 -8.32 -5.27 -14.00
CA ARG A 64 -7.07 -5.74 -13.36
C ARG A 64 -6.98 -5.41 -11.88
N ARG A 65 -7.61 -4.32 -11.44
CA ARG A 65 -7.74 -4.02 -10.00
C ARG A 65 -8.60 -5.05 -9.30
N ALA A 66 -9.74 -5.41 -9.90
CA ALA A 66 -10.63 -6.43 -9.35
C ALA A 66 -9.93 -7.79 -9.27
N GLU A 67 -9.24 -8.20 -10.35
CA GLU A 67 -8.44 -9.43 -10.37
C GLU A 67 -7.35 -9.43 -9.29
N PHE A 68 -6.63 -8.31 -9.10
CA PHE A 68 -5.64 -8.18 -8.04
C PHE A 68 -6.26 -8.39 -6.64
N VAL A 69 -7.40 -7.76 -6.37
CA VAL A 69 -8.08 -7.85 -5.06
C VAL A 69 -8.55 -9.28 -4.78
N GLU A 70 -9.15 -9.96 -5.76
CA GLU A 70 -9.56 -11.36 -5.61
C GLU A 70 -8.35 -12.27 -5.40
N LEU A 71 -7.28 -12.04 -6.17
CA LEU A 71 -6.05 -12.82 -6.05
C LEU A 71 -5.43 -12.68 -4.65
N VAL A 72 -5.22 -11.46 -4.18
CA VAL A 72 -4.49 -11.23 -2.92
C VAL A 72 -5.27 -11.73 -1.70
N ARG A 73 -6.61 -11.70 -1.75
CA ARG A 73 -7.48 -12.30 -0.72
C ARG A 73 -7.34 -13.83 -0.64
N GLY A 74 -6.96 -14.47 -1.74
CA GLY A 74 -6.73 -15.91 -1.81
C GLY A 74 -5.32 -16.36 -1.41
N LEU A 75 -4.37 -15.45 -1.22
CA LEU A 75 -2.99 -15.79 -0.87
C LEU A 75 -2.86 -16.12 0.63
N PRO A 76 -1.95 -17.03 1.02
CA PRO A 76 -1.71 -17.33 2.43
C PRO A 76 -0.94 -16.18 3.08
N GLY A 77 -1.55 -15.46 4.02
CA GLY A 77 -0.87 -14.38 4.75
C GLY A 77 -1.76 -13.17 4.95
N HIS A 78 -1.13 -11.99 5.01
CA HIS A 78 -1.85 -10.73 5.20
C HIS A 78 -1.70 -9.79 4.01
N TRP A 79 -2.72 -8.97 3.81
CA TRP A 79 -2.77 -7.93 2.80
C TRP A 79 -2.96 -6.57 3.45
N VAL A 80 -1.99 -5.68 3.29
CA VAL A 80 -2.06 -4.29 3.76
C VAL A 80 -2.21 -3.37 2.55
N SER A 81 -3.38 -2.75 2.43
CA SER A 81 -3.67 -1.79 1.35
C SER A 81 -3.81 -0.38 1.87
N ILE A 82 -3.33 0.59 1.10
CA ILE A 82 -3.53 2.03 1.33
C ILE A 82 -3.94 2.67 0.01
N GLU A 83 -5.24 2.63 -0.30
CA GLU A 83 -5.78 3.07 -1.60
C GLU A 83 -6.95 4.04 -1.44
N SER A 84 -7.23 4.80 -2.50
CA SER A 84 -8.46 5.61 -2.55
C SER A 84 -9.68 4.69 -2.44
N PRO A 85 -10.76 5.10 -1.74
CA PRO A 85 -12.01 4.34 -1.70
C PRO A 85 -12.64 4.12 -3.08
N ASP A 86 -12.30 4.96 -4.08
CA ASP A 86 -12.74 4.78 -5.47
C ASP A 86 -11.92 3.71 -6.24
N VAL A 87 -10.76 3.31 -5.70
CA VAL A 87 -9.84 2.35 -6.31
C VAL A 87 -10.03 0.97 -5.68
N VAL A 88 -10.14 0.93 -4.35
CA VAL A 88 -10.50 -0.27 -3.59
C VAL A 88 -11.68 0.09 -2.69
N PRO A 89 -12.91 -0.32 -3.06
CA PRO A 89 -14.10 0.04 -2.30
C PRO A 89 -14.21 -0.76 -1.01
N HIS A 90 -14.63 -0.09 0.07
CA HIS A 90 -14.95 -0.70 1.36
C HIS A 90 -16.36 -0.31 1.78
N ALA A 91 -17.10 -1.25 2.35
CA ALA A 91 -18.42 -0.99 2.92
C ALA A 91 -18.28 -0.37 4.32
N GLY A 92 -19.22 0.53 4.67
CA GLY A 92 -19.35 1.04 6.05
C GLY A 92 -18.22 1.96 6.51
N LEU A 93 -17.54 2.65 5.59
CA LEU A 93 -16.54 3.64 5.97
C LEU A 93 -17.18 4.82 6.74
N PRO A 94 -16.56 5.29 7.83
CA PRO A 94 -17.00 6.53 8.48
C PRO A 94 -16.72 7.73 7.58
N GLU A 95 -17.36 8.88 7.84
CA GLU A 95 -17.07 10.09 7.07
C GLU A 95 -15.58 10.50 7.17
N PRO A 96 -14.98 11.01 6.09
CA PRO A 96 -13.61 11.52 6.12
C PRO A 96 -13.53 12.75 7.06
N PRO A 97 -12.37 13.01 7.69
CA PRO A 97 -12.24 14.08 8.67
C PRO A 97 -12.45 15.49 8.09
N ASP A 98 -12.23 15.65 6.79
CA ASP A 98 -12.31 16.91 6.04
C ASP A 98 -12.40 16.61 4.52
N PRO A 99 -12.67 17.60 3.65
CA PRO A 99 -12.99 17.34 2.23
C PRO A 99 -11.75 17.04 1.37
N ALA A 100 -10.55 16.98 1.93
CA ALA A 100 -9.37 16.65 1.16
C ALA A 100 -9.31 15.15 0.81
N HIS A 101 -8.42 14.81 -0.13
CA HIS A 101 -8.20 13.43 -0.53
C HIS A 101 -7.65 12.57 0.62
N HIS A 102 -8.30 11.45 0.88
CA HIS A 102 -7.90 10.44 1.85
C HIS A 102 -7.87 9.06 1.19
N ASN A 103 -6.85 8.29 1.51
CA ASN A 103 -6.84 6.85 1.25
C ASN A 103 -7.34 6.09 2.48
N VAL A 104 -7.83 4.88 2.29
CA VAL A 104 -8.16 3.95 3.38
C VAL A 104 -6.98 3.02 3.61
N LEU A 105 -6.47 2.97 4.84
CA LEU A 105 -5.63 1.86 5.30
C LEU A 105 -6.55 0.70 5.64
N ALA A 106 -6.29 -0.48 5.06
CA ALA A 106 -7.01 -1.71 5.39
C ALA A 106 -6.04 -2.88 5.59
N LEU A 107 -6.43 -3.79 6.49
CA LEU A 107 -5.77 -5.08 6.73
C LEU A 107 -6.74 -6.18 6.33
N ASP A 108 -6.34 -7.05 5.39
CA ASP A 108 -7.14 -8.16 4.88
C ASP A 108 -8.52 -7.72 4.36
N GLY A 109 -8.56 -6.51 3.80
CA GLY A 109 -9.77 -5.85 3.32
C GLY A 109 -10.63 -5.21 4.41
N VAL A 110 -10.26 -5.33 5.69
CA VAL A 110 -10.91 -4.66 6.82
C VAL A 110 -10.38 -3.22 6.94
N PRO A 111 -11.22 -2.19 6.75
CA PRO A 111 -10.80 -0.79 6.84
C PRO A 111 -10.43 -0.41 8.29
N LEU A 112 -9.28 0.27 8.47
CA LEU A 112 -8.73 0.61 9.79
C LEU A 112 -8.57 2.11 10.03
N ALA A 113 -8.22 2.89 9.00
CA ALA A 113 -7.98 4.32 9.14
C ALA A 113 -8.11 5.11 7.84
N TRP A 114 -8.45 6.40 7.98
CA TRP A 114 -8.22 7.41 6.95
C TRP A 114 -6.74 7.82 6.96
N THR A 115 -6.11 7.92 5.79
CA THR A 115 -4.70 8.31 5.65
C THR A 115 -4.55 9.45 4.65
N ARG A 116 -3.70 10.43 5.00
CA ARG A 116 -3.29 11.50 4.09
C ARG A 116 -2.18 11.02 3.17
N GLY A 117 -2.16 11.56 1.95
CA GLY A 117 -1.10 11.30 0.98
C GLY A 117 0.30 11.52 1.58
N HIS A 118 1.26 10.70 1.12
CA HIS A 118 2.66 10.77 1.54
C HIS A 118 2.92 10.60 3.05
N GLY A 119 1.99 9.94 3.77
CA GLY A 119 2.17 9.60 5.19
C GLY A 119 2.08 10.81 6.13
N GLN A 120 1.36 11.87 5.73
CA GLN A 120 1.28 13.10 6.51
C GLN A 120 0.48 12.96 7.81
N ALA A 121 -0.61 12.19 7.81
CA ALA A 121 -1.47 11.98 8.96
C ALA A 121 -2.33 10.73 8.80
N MET A 122 -2.85 10.22 9.91
CA MET A 122 -3.77 9.08 9.96
C MET A 122 -4.82 9.25 11.05
N THR A 123 -6.06 8.89 10.75
CA THR A 123 -7.22 8.92 11.65
C THR A 123 -7.85 7.53 11.72
N TRP A 124 -7.68 6.85 12.84
CA TRP A 124 -8.18 5.49 13.07
C TRP A 124 -9.70 5.44 13.25
N PHE A 125 -10.34 4.35 12.79
CA PHE A 125 -11.79 4.13 12.91
C PHE A 125 -12.22 3.54 14.26
N GLY A 126 -11.31 2.84 14.94
CA GLY A 126 -11.50 2.28 16.28
C GLY A 126 -10.62 2.95 17.34
N PRO A 127 -10.69 2.50 18.60
CA PRO A 127 -9.76 2.97 19.63
C PRO A 127 -8.32 2.76 19.16
N LYS A 128 -7.48 3.77 19.40
CA LYS A 128 -6.04 3.69 19.11
C LYS A 128 -5.48 2.52 19.93
N LEU A 129 -4.87 1.54 19.26
CA LEU A 129 -4.05 0.51 19.91
C LEU A 129 -2.93 1.17 20.72
#